data_AF-A0A923LE48-F1
#
_entry.id   AF-A0A923LE48-F1
#
_cell.length_a   1.000
_cell.length_b   1.000
_cell.length_c   1.000
_cell.angle_alpha   90.00
_cell.angle_beta   90.00
_cell.angle_gamma   90.00
#
_symmetry.space_group_name_H-M   'P 1'
#
loop_
_entity.id
_entity.type
_entity.pdbx_description
1 polymer ?
#
loop_
_entity_poly.entity_id
_entity_poly.type
_entity_poly.pdbx_seq_one_letter_code
_entity_poly.pdbx_strand_id
1 'polypeptide(L)' 'MTMKFKEQYLQGKIPFEEIDKYIEDWGNSDETCTLREYLGLNAEEEDVWISDSDEALQELLDQQKKQTVCVYTGTAW' A
#
# COMPACT_ATOMS: atom_id res chain seq x y z
N MET A 1 -2.33 2.72 17.72
CA MET A 1 -2.66 3.04 16.33
C MET A 1 -1.95 2.02 15.47
N THR A 2 -2.68 1.07 14.90
CA THR A 2 -2.11 0.05 14.02
C THR A 2 -1.70 0.73 12.71
N MET A 3 -0.46 0.54 12.25
CA MET A 3 0.00 1.11 10.98
C MET A 3 -0.74 0.46 9.81
N LYS A 4 -1.09 1.25 8.80
CA LYS A 4 -1.82 0.79 7.63
C LYS A 4 -0.93 -0.08 6.73
N PHE A 5 -1.54 -0.93 5.89
CA PHE A 5 -0.82 -1.79 4.95
C PHE A 5 0.17 -0.98 4.09
N LYS A 6 -0.32 0.11 3.47
CA LYS A 6 0.50 1.00 2.61
C LYS A 6 1.74 1.50 3.33
N GLU A 7 1.61 1.97 4.56
CA GLU A 7 2.75 2.50 5.33
C GLU A 7 3.81 1.43 5.60
N GLN A 8 3.37 0.21 5.96
CA GLN A 8 4.27 -0.91 6.21
C GLN A 8 4.95 -1.38 4.92
N TYR A 9 4.23 -1.40 3.81
CA TYR A 9 4.74 -1.74 2.49
C TYR A 9 5.80 -0.75 2.00
N LEU A 10 5.51 0.55 2.10
CA LEU A 10 6.42 1.63 1.73
C LEU A 10 7.69 1.64 2.62
N GLN A 11 7.57 1.27 3.89
CA GLN A 11 8.72 1.05 4.78
C GLN A 11 9.50 -0.23 4.47
N GLY A 12 8.98 -1.11 3.61
CA GLY A 12 9.58 -2.41 3.32
C GLY A 12 9.51 -3.41 4.47
N LYS A 13 8.56 -3.23 5.41
CA LYS A 13 8.34 -4.14 6.53
C LYS A 13 7.59 -5.41 6.13
N ILE A 14 6.70 -5.29 5.14
CA ILE A 14 5.87 -6.38 4.63
C ILE A 14 5.96 -6.45 3.10
N PRO A 15 5.83 -7.65 2.50
CA PRO A 15 5.68 -7.80 1.05
C PRO A 15 4.27 -7.41 0.59
N PHE A 16 4.10 -7.20 -0.72
CA PHE A 16 2.81 -6.83 -1.30
C PHE A 16 1.76 -7.95 -1.12
N GLU A 17 2.20 -9.21 -1.20
CA GLU A 17 1.37 -10.41 -0.99
C GLU A 17 0.64 -10.45 0.36
N GLU A 18 1.07 -9.67 1.36
CA GLU A 18 0.32 -9.57 2.61
C GLU A 18 -1.04 -8.86 2.42
N ILE A 19 -1.26 -8.13 1.32
CA ILE A 19 -2.52 -7.45 1.03
C ILE A 19 -3.71 -8.39 1.12
N ASP A 20 -3.58 -9.65 0.66
CA ASP A 20 -4.62 -10.67 0.71
C ASP A 20 -5.09 -10.94 2.14
N LYS A 21 -4.16 -10.99 3.11
CA LYS A 21 -4.51 -11.15 4.52
C LYS A 21 -5.21 -9.93 5.09
N TYR A 22 -4.81 -8.73 4.68
CA TYR A 22 -5.50 -7.52 5.12
C TYR A 22 -6.93 -7.46 4.55
N ILE A 23 -7.15 -7.92 3.32
CA ILE A 23 -8.47 -8.02 2.71
C ILE A 23 -9.32 -9.06 3.45
N GLU A 24 -8.76 -10.23 3.75
CA GLU A 24 -9.45 -11.28 4.52
C GLU A 24 -9.78 -10.81 5.94
N ASP A 25 -8.84 -10.19 6.64
CA ASP A 25 -9.05 -9.64 7.99
C ASP A 25 -10.13 -8.55 7.96
N TRP A 26 -10.10 -7.66 6.97
CA TRP A 26 -11.12 -6.63 6.81
C TRP A 26 -12.51 -7.23 6.54
N GLY A 27 -12.60 -8.24 5.65
CA GLY A 27 -13.85 -8.94 5.36
C GLY A 27 -14.40 -9.76 6.54
N ASN A 28 -13.53 -10.19 7.45
CA ASN A 28 -13.93 -10.83 8.71
C ASN A 28 -14.19 -9.82 9.84
N SER A 29 -13.81 -8.55 9.65
CA SER A 29 -14.03 -7.49 10.61
C SER A 29 -15.37 -6.79 10.37
N ASP A 30 -15.93 -6.20 11.42
CA ASP A 30 -17.16 -5.38 11.35
C ASP A 30 -16.82 -3.91 11.01
N GLU A 31 -15.68 -3.67 10.35
CA GLU A 31 -15.25 -2.31 10.03
C GLU A 31 -16.12 -1.73 8.92
N THR A 32 -16.79 -0.61 9.21
CA THR A 32 -17.62 0.11 8.23
C THR A 32 -16.80 0.98 7.26
N CYS A 33 -15.47 0.98 7.39
CA CYS A 33 -14.60 1.78 6.53
C CYS A 33 -14.39 1.08 5.19
N THR A 34 -14.08 1.85 4.15
CA THR A 34 -13.79 1.26 2.84
C THR A 34 -12.45 0.53 2.85
N LEU A 35 -12.28 -0.48 2.00
CA LEU A 35 -11.05 -1.28 1.94
C LEU A 35 -9.81 -0.40 1.66
N ARG A 36 -9.95 0.64 0.84
CA ARG A 36 -8.90 1.65 0.64
C ARG A 36 -8.51 2.36 1.95
N GLU A 37 -9.48 2.74 2.78
CA GLU A 37 -9.24 3.43 4.06
C GLU A 37 -8.62 2.46 5.06
N TYR A 38 -9.00 1.18 5.00
CA TYR A 38 -8.39 0.12 5.77
C TYR A 38 -6.90 -0.08 5.41
N LEU A 39 -6.59 -0.11 4.12
CA LEU A 39 -5.23 -0.29 3.60
C LEU A 39 -4.38 0.99 3.63
N GLY A 40 -5.01 2.16 3.74
CA GLY A 40 -4.38 3.47 3.67
C GLY A 40 -4.11 3.96 2.25
N LEU A 41 -4.86 3.45 1.26
CA LEU A 41 -4.78 3.85 -0.15
C LEU A 41 -5.53 5.17 -0.40
N ASN A 42 -5.04 5.93 -1.36
CA ASN A 42 -5.70 7.12 -1.92
C ASN A 42 -6.68 6.72 -3.03
N ALA A 43 -7.52 7.68 -3.45
CA ALA A 43 -8.51 7.46 -4.50
C ALA A 43 -7.89 7.02 -5.85
N GLU A 44 -6.74 7.57 -6.23
CA GLU A 44 -6.06 7.19 -7.48
C GLU A 44 -5.51 5.75 -7.43
N GLU A 45 -5.01 5.34 -6.28
CA GLU A 45 -4.48 3.99 -6.07
C GLU A 45 -5.61 2.96 -6.08
N GLU A 46 -6.74 3.30 -5.45
CA GLU A 46 -7.97 2.50 -5.52
C GLU A 46 -8.50 2.38 -6.95
N ASP A 47 -8.53 3.48 -7.72
CA ASP A 47 -9.02 3.48 -9.10
C ASP A 47 -8.19 2.54 -9.98
N VAL A 48 -6.87 2.59 -9.88
CA VAL A 48 -5.95 1.69 -10.60
C VAL A 48 -6.11 0.25 -10.13
N TRP A 49 -6.29 0.03 -8.83
CA TRP A 49 -6.48 -1.31 -8.29
C TRP A 49 -7.78 -1.96 -8.81
N ILE A 50 -8.87 -1.19 -8.85
CA ILE A 50 -10.17 -1.65 -9.36
C ILE A 50 -10.16 -1.79 -10.89
N SER A 51 -9.48 -0.88 -11.60
CA SER A 51 -9.49 -0.82 -13.07
C SER A 51 -8.49 -1.76 -13.73
N ASP A 52 -7.25 -1.78 -13.25
CA ASP A 52 -6.15 -2.55 -13.86
C ASP A 52 -5.98 -3.90 -13.17
N SER A 53 -5.40 -3.95 -11.97
CA SER A 53 -5.17 -5.15 -11.14
C SER A 53 -4.32 -4.83 -9.90
N ASP A 54 -4.17 -5.82 -9.02
CA ASP A 54 -3.22 -5.83 -7.90
C ASP A 54 -1.77 -5.51 -8.33
N GLU A 55 -1.33 -6.04 -9.47
CA GLU A 55 0.02 -5.79 -10.03
C GLU A 55 0.23 -4.29 -10.34
N ALA A 56 -0.77 -3.61 -10.91
CA ALA A 56 -0.68 -2.20 -11.24
C ALA A 56 -0.64 -1.32 -9.99
N LEU A 57 -1.41 -1.68 -8.96
CA LEU A 57 -1.32 -1.05 -7.65
C LEU A 57 0.08 -1.23 -7.04
N GLN A 58 0.62 -2.45 -7.10
CA GLN A 58 1.97 -2.75 -6.59
C GLN A 58 3.02 -1.88 -7.27
N GLU A 59 2.98 -1.74 -8.59
CA GLU A 59 3.93 -0.89 -9.34
C GLU A 59 3.86 0.58 -8.91
N LEU A 60 2.66 1.12 -8.66
CA LEU A 60 2.48 2.49 -8.16
C LEU A 60 3.06 2.67 -6.76
N LEU A 61 2.83 1.70 -5.86
CA LEU A 61 3.40 1.72 -4.52
C LEU A 61 4.93 1.57 -4.54
N ASP A 62 5.46 0.74 -5.44
CA ASP A 62 6.90 0.57 -5.63
C ASP A 62 7.57 1.83 -6.15
N GLN A 63 6.92 2.58 -7.04
CA GLN A 63 7.40 3.89 -7.48
C GLN A 63 7.51 4.87 -6.30
N GLN A 64 6.49 4.91 -5.43
CA GLN A 64 6.50 5.76 -4.22
C GLN A 64 7.60 5.35 -3.23
N LYS A 65 7.82 4.04 -3.07
CA LYS A 65 8.89 3.48 -2.24
C LYS A 65 10.27 3.87 -2.75
N LYS A 66 10.50 3.78 -4.08
CA LYS A 66 11.74 4.23 -4.73
C LYS A 66 11.97 5.73 -4.59
N GLN A 67 10.92 6.54 -4.73
CA GLN A 67 11.00 7.98 -4.51
C GLN A 67 11.38 8.32 -3.07
N THR A 68 10.81 7.62 -2.09
CA THR A 68 11.16 7.82 -0.67
C THR A 68 12.64 7.51 -0.43
N VAL A 69 13.17 6.43 -1.01
CA VAL A 69 14.58 6.05 -0.84
C VAL A 69 15.54 7.04 -1.51
N CYS A 70 15.23 7.57 -2.70
CA CYS A 70 16.16 8.45 -3.42
C CYS A 70 16.33 9.83 -2.76
N VAL A 71 15.40 10.29 -1.91
CA VAL A 71 15.59 11.52 -1.12
C VAL A 71 16.57 11.31 0.05
N TYR A 72 16.68 10.08 0.57
CA TYR A 72 17.57 9.78 1.72
C TYR A 72 18.97 9.29 1.33
N THR A 73 19.18 8.80 0.11
CA THR A 73 20.53 8.41 -0.37
C THR A 73 21.29 9.54 -1.07
N GLY A 74 20.88 10.80 -0.84
CA GLY A 74 21.63 11.98 -1.24
C GLY A 74 22.93 12.17 -0.44
N THR A 75 23.87 11.23 -0.52
CA THR A 75 25.29 11.57 -0.40
C THR A 75 25.88 11.54 -1.79
N ALA A 76 26.00 12.74 -2.35
CA ALA A 76 26.83 13.02 -3.51
C ALA A 76 28.27 12.54 -3.25
N TRP A 77 28.85 11.87 -4.25
CA TRP A 77 30.28 11.86 -4.53
C TRP A 77 30.48 11.74 -6.04
#